data_AF-R1E966-F1
#
_entry.id   AF-R1E966-F1
#
_cell.length_a   1.000
_cell.length_b   1.000
_cell.length_c   1.000
_cell.angle_alpha   90.00
_cell.angle_beta   90.00
_cell.angle_gamma   90.00
#
_symmetry.space_group_name_H-M   'P 1'
#
loop_
_entity.id
_entity.type
_entity.pdbx_description
1 polymer ?
#
loop_
_entity_poly.entity_id
_entity_poly.type
_entity_poly.pdbx_seq_one_letter_code
_entity_poly.pdbx_strand_id
1 'polypeptide(L)'
;MKSATALLFGLASTVWASPTWSQFKPEDIIERDVVIVGGGAAGTYAAVRLGDAGKSVIVIEKDDHLGGHVHTYSPPGSPVALDFGVLAYLELPGVRDFFARFDITLSPAPNPGFKTEYIDFSTGLPVTSGNTVDAAANQQAMQQALGTYGQLAAQYLNYTFPSLAQLPVGAAAPEDLLLPFGDFVQKYNLQAAVPTIWGFVNYAGDVLRETTAYILNQFGAVHLNATANGGLLLPDTLNNSALYSRAASHLGDSVLFSSTVTFADRTDTAVTLIATTTSGCPKLIKAKKLLVTIPPLPSSLAPLAPDATELAVFTRWIHQSAYVGVLAATGLPDGLDLVNAVPDASPGVLNLPGAGGASYVWNIIASGFPGLYRTNVVGAPDLRPEGARALVAEAANAIAAAGT
;
A
#
# COMPACT_ATOMS: atom_id res chain seq x y z
N MET A 1 21.31 -4.41 35.14
CA MET A 1 19.97 -4.08 35.69
C MET A 1 19.69 -2.61 35.45
N LYS A 2 19.02 -2.27 34.35
CA LYS A 2 18.51 -0.92 34.09
C LYS A 2 16.98 -1.00 34.18
N SER A 3 16.41 -0.23 35.09
CA SER A 3 14.99 -0.20 35.41
C SER A 3 14.21 0.32 34.21
N ALA A 4 13.30 -0.48 33.67
CA ALA A 4 12.35 -0.05 32.64
C ALA A 4 11.11 0.48 33.34
N THR A 5 10.97 1.80 33.38
CA THR A 5 9.74 2.47 33.81
C THR A 5 8.71 2.32 32.70
N ALA A 6 7.82 1.33 32.83
CA ALA A 6 6.65 1.21 31.97
C ALA A 6 5.69 2.37 32.30
N LEU A 7 5.58 3.36 31.40
CA LEU A 7 4.45 4.27 31.41
C LEU A 7 3.22 3.49 30.91
N LEU A 8 2.38 3.03 31.83
CA LEU A 8 0.99 2.73 31.52
C LEU A 8 0.30 4.06 31.18
N PHE A 9 0.08 4.31 29.90
CA PHE A 9 -0.98 5.25 29.50
C PHE A 9 -2.31 4.61 29.89
N GLY A 10 -2.89 5.07 30.98
CA GLY A 10 -4.26 4.75 31.35
C GLY A 10 -5.18 5.21 30.22
N LEU A 11 -5.80 4.25 29.53
CA LEU A 11 -7.02 4.50 28.77
C LEU A 11 -8.08 4.92 29.80
N ALA A 12 -8.21 6.22 30.03
CA ALA A 12 -9.38 6.74 30.71
C ALA A 12 -10.58 6.38 29.82
N SER A 13 -11.37 5.41 30.26
CA SER A 13 -12.68 5.10 29.71
C SER A 13 -13.61 6.28 29.99
N THR A 14 -13.51 7.31 29.16
CA THR A 14 -14.60 8.27 29.02
C THR A 14 -15.78 7.47 28.48
N VAL A 15 -16.72 7.13 29.36
CA VAL A 15 -18.05 6.67 28.96
C VAL A 15 -18.66 7.83 28.19
N TRP A 16 -18.51 7.82 26.87
CA TRP A 16 -19.26 8.72 26.00
C TRP A 16 -20.73 8.37 26.23
N ALA A 17 -21.49 9.30 26.81
CA ALA A 17 -22.93 9.14 26.91
C ALA A 17 -23.47 8.84 25.51
N SER A 18 -24.21 7.74 25.34
CA SER A 18 -24.78 7.39 24.04
C SER A 18 -25.58 8.58 23.51
N PRO A 19 -25.28 9.08 22.31
CA PRO A 19 -25.98 10.23 21.76
C PRO A 19 -27.47 9.91 21.62
N THR A 20 -28.32 10.83 22.05
CA THR A 20 -29.77 10.69 21.87
C THR A 20 -30.12 10.92 20.40
N TRP A 21 -30.58 9.88 19.71
CA TRP A 21 -30.84 9.91 18.27
C TRP A 21 -31.86 10.98 17.83
N SER A 22 -32.74 11.40 18.74
CA SER A 22 -33.79 12.41 18.50
C SER A 22 -33.27 13.82 18.22
N GLN A 23 -31.97 14.08 18.45
CA GLN A 23 -31.37 15.40 18.18
C GLN A 23 -31.04 15.65 16.70
N PHE A 24 -31.02 14.60 15.88
CA PHE A 24 -30.72 14.72 14.44
C PHE A 24 -31.97 15.16 13.68
N LYS A 25 -31.82 16.17 12.83
CA LYS A 25 -32.89 16.60 11.93
C LYS A 25 -33.11 15.55 10.83
N PRO A 26 -34.33 15.40 10.29
CA PRO A 26 -34.61 14.41 9.24
C PRO A 26 -33.65 14.47 8.04
N GLU A 27 -33.23 15.67 7.62
CA GLU A 27 -32.27 15.89 6.53
C GLU A 27 -30.81 15.47 6.85
N ASP A 28 -30.51 15.22 8.12
CA ASP A 28 -29.21 14.75 8.59
C ASP A 28 -29.21 13.23 8.88
N ILE A 29 -30.33 12.55 8.60
CA ILE A 29 -30.48 11.10 8.77
C ILE A 29 -30.38 10.40 7.41
N ILE A 30 -29.45 9.46 7.31
CA ILE A 30 -29.21 8.66 6.11
C ILE A 30 -29.51 7.20 6.42
N GLU A 31 -30.48 6.60 5.72
CA GLU A 31 -30.81 5.18 5.85
C GLU A 31 -30.37 4.41 4.60
N ARG A 32 -29.59 3.33 4.76
CA ARG A 32 -29.05 2.51 3.67
C ARG A 32 -29.01 1.03 4.04
N ASP A 33 -28.81 0.13 3.08
CA ASP A 33 -28.59 -1.29 3.37
C ASP A 33 -27.18 -1.51 3.94
N VAL A 34 -26.18 -0.86 3.35
CA VAL A 34 -24.77 -1.02 3.73
C VAL A 34 -24.10 0.34 3.93
N VAL A 35 -23.39 0.50 5.05
CA VAL A 35 -22.44 1.59 5.24
C VAL A 35 -21.02 1.07 5.06
N ILE A 36 -20.23 1.78 4.26
CA ILE A 36 -18.85 1.44 3.92
C ILE A 36 -17.94 2.51 4.50
N VAL A 37 -16.95 2.12 5.32
CA VAL A 37 -15.97 3.04 5.90
C VAL A 37 -14.68 2.93 5.09
N GLY A 38 -14.30 4.02 4.43
CA GLY A 38 -13.19 4.10 3.48
C GLY A 38 -13.64 4.04 2.02
N GLY A 39 -13.18 5.01 1.22
CA GLY A 39 -13.42 5.19 -0.21
C GLY A 39 -12.19 4.89 -1.07
N GLY A 40 -11.24 4.10 -0.57
CA GLY A 40 -10.13 3.57 -1.36
C GLY A 40 -10.58 2.55 -2.42
N ALA A 41 -9.62 1.84 -3.04
CA ALA A 41 -9.89 0.82 -4.05
C ALA A 41 -10.94 -0.22 -3.60
N ALA A 42 -10.76 -0.79 -2.41
CA ALA A 42 -11.68 -1.79 -1.86
C ALA A 42 -13.08 -1.23 -1.62
N GLY A 43 -13.19 -0.06 -0.98
CA GLY A 43 -14.47 0.58 -0.66
C GLY A 43 -15.23 1.03 -1.90
N THR A 44 -14.54 1.66 -2.85
CA THR A 44 -15.13 2.10 -4.13
C THR A 44 -15.65 0.90 -4.93
N TYR A 45 -14.83 -0.14 -5.09
CA TYR A 45 -15.25 -1.36 -5.79
C TYR A 45 -16.46 -1.99 -5.10
N ALA A 46 -16.44 -2.14 -3.77
CA ALA A 46 -17.55 -2.72 -3.03
C ALA A 46 -18.84 -1.90 -3.16
N ALA A 47 -18.76 -0.56 -3.09
CA ALA A 47 -19.92 0.32 -3.24
C ALA A 47 -20.60 0.13 -4.60
N VAL A 48 -19.81 0.13 -5.66
CA VAL A 48 -20.30 -0.05 -7.04
C VAL A 48 -20.93 -1.44 -7.22
N ARG A 49 -20.28 -2.51 -6.74
CA ARG A 49 -20.79 -3.89 -6.85
C ARG A 49 -22.05 -4.14 -6.01
N LEU A 50 -22.15 -3.52 -4.84
CA LEU A 50 -23.35 -3.58 -4.01
C LEU A 50 -24.51 -2.84 -4.67
N GLY A 51 -24.24 -1.70 -5.31
CA GLY A 51 -25.21 -1.01 -6.16
C GLY A 51 -25.73 -1.89 -7.29
N ASP A 52 -24.86 -2.61 -8.00
CA ASP A 52 -25.24 -3.57 -9.06
C ASP A 52 -26.16 -4.68 -8.53
N ALA A 53 -25.94 -5.10 -7.28
CA ALA A 53 -26.76 -6.09 -6.59
C ALA A 53 -28.06 -5.49 -6.01
N GLY A 54 -28.42 -4.25 -6.38
CA GLY A 54 -29.63 -3.57 -5.94
C GLY A 54 -29.62 -3.18 -4.46
N LYS A 55 -28.44 -2.99 -3.85
CA LYS A 55 -28.31 -2.55 -2.46
C LYS A 55 -28.06 -1.05 -2.41
N SER A 56 -28.76 -0.37 -1.51
CA SER A 56 -28.48 1.03 -1.21
C SER A 56 -27.25 1.15 -0.31
N VAL A 57 -26.31 2.03 -0.69
CA VAL A 57 -25.03 2.19 0.03
C VAL A 57 -24.75 3.63 0.40
N ILE A 58 -23.93 3.83 1.43
CA ILE A 58 -23.25 5.09 1.74
C ILE A 58 -21.79 4.81 2.07
N VAL A 59 -20.87 5.50 1.38
CA VAL A 59 -19.43 5.45 1.63
C VAL A 59 -19.06 6.65 2.50
N ILE A 60 -18.29 6.43 3.56
CA ILE A 60 -17.72 7.50 4.39
C ILE A 60 -16.22 7.57 4.06
N GLU A 61 -15.80 8.68 3.45
CA GLU A 61 -14.42 8.93 3.03
C GLU A 61 -13.88 10.18 3.72
N LYS A 62 -12.69 10.06 4.31
CA LYS A 62 -12.04 11.13 5.07
C LYS A 62 -11.49 12.24 4.17
N ASP A 63 -11.13 11.90 2.93
CA ASP A 63 -10.61 12.81 1.93
C ASP A 63 -11.76 13.41 1.08
N ASP A 64 -11.46 14.40 0.26
CA ASP A 64 -12.44 15.04 -0.64
C ASP A 64 -12.61 14.29 -1.98
N HIS A 65 -11.96 13.13 -2.12
CA HIS A 65 -11.99 12.28 -3.31
C HIS A 65 -11.92 10.79 -2.94
N LEU A 66 -12.31 9.92 -3.88
CA LEU A 66 -12.10 8.47 -3.77
C LEU A 66 -10.69 8.09 -4.26
N GLY A 67 -10.25 6.86 -3.94
CA GLY A 67 -9.03 6.27 -4.51
C GLY A 67 -7.98 5.82 -3.50
N GLY A 68 -7.97 6.38 -2.29
CA GLY A 68 -7.02 6.00 -1.24
C GLY A 68 -5.57 6.24 -1.68
N HIS A 69 -4.75 5.20 -1.79
CA HIS A 69 -3.33 5.28 -2.18
C HIS A 69 -3.08 5.69 -3.65
N VAL A 70 -4.13 5.95 -4.41
CA VAL A 70 -4.02 6.40 -5.81
C VAL A 70 -3.79 7.90 -5.77
N HIS A 71 -2.55 8.31 -6.09
CA HIS A 71 -2.14 9.70 -6.10
C HIS A 71 -1.58 10.08 -7.46
N THR A 72 -2.12 11.17 -8.01
CA THR A 72 -1.71 11.76 -9.29
C THR A 72 -1.34 13.21 -9.12
N TYR A 73 -0.30 13.63 -9.82
CA TYR A 73 0.13 15.01 -9.95
C TYR A 73 -0.18 15.48 -11.36
N SER A 74 -0.68 16.70 -11.54
CA SER A 74 -0.88 17.29 -12.87
C SER A 74 0.20 18.35 -13.12
N PRO A 75 1.29 18.02 -13.83
CA PRO A 75 2.32 19.00 -14.13
C PRO A 75 1.74 20.19 -14.91
N PRO A 76 2.11 21.45 -14.58
CA PRO A 76 1.63 22.62 -15.31
C PRO A 76 1.91 22.50 -16.81
N GLY A 77 0.86 22.68 -17.63
CA GLY A 77 0.96 22.62 -19.09
C GLY A 77 1.00 21.19 -19.68
N SER A 78 0.98 20.14 -18.86
CA SER A 78 0.89 18.77 -19.35
C SER A 78 -0.57 18.35 -19.61
N PRO A 79 -0.86 17.67 -20.75
CA PRO A 79 -2.19 17.10 -21.01
C PRO A 79 -2.44 15.79 -20.25
N VAL A 80 -1.40 15.20 -19.66
CA VAL A 80 -1.45 13.92 -18.94
C VAL A 80 -0.96 14.10 -17.50
N ALA A 81 -1.45 13.25 -16.60
CA ALA A 81 -1.06 13.26 -15.19
C ALA A 81 0.15 12.35 -14.95
N LEU A 82 0.87 12.62 -13.86
CA LEU A 82 1.91 11.76 -13.31
C LEU A 82 1.33 10.96 -12.14
N ASP A 83 1.16 9.65 -12.34
CA ASP A 83 0.89 8.70 -11.25
C ASP A 83 2.14 8.51 -10.37
N PHE A 84 2.00 8.80 -9.08
CA PHE A 84 3.08 8.63 -8.09
C PHE A 84 2.66 7.84 -6.85
N GLY A 85 1.40 7.41 -6.76
CA GLY A 85 0.95 6.38 -5.81
C GLY A 85 0.92 4.99 -6.47
N VAL A 86 -0.28 4.48 -6.73
CA VAL A 86 -0.47 3.28 -7.56
C VAL A 86 0.00 3.55 -8.99
N LEU A 87 0.82 2.66 -9.56
CA LEU A 87 1.37 2.81 -10.91
C LEU A 87 0.63 1.94 -11.93
N ALA A 88 0.39 0.67 -11.63
CA ALA A 88 -0.22 -0.29 -12.55
C ALA A 88 -1.15 -1.26 -11.83
N TYR A 89 -2.01 -1.94 -12.60
CA TYR A 89 -2.97 -2.93 -12.12
C TYR A 89 -2.62 -4.32 -12.64
N LEU A 90 -2.81 -5.33 -11.80
CA LEU A 90 -2.62 -6.72 -12.19
C LEU A 90 -3.78 -7.18 -13.10
N GLU A 91 -3.46 -7.87 -14.19
CA GLU A 91 -4.44 -8.56 -15.03
C GLU A 91 -5.08 -9.73 -14.24
N LEU A 92 -6.27 -9.48 -13.70
CA LEU A 92 -7.09 -10.47 -13.00
C LEU A 92 -8.51 -10.49 -13.58
N PRO A 93 -9.27 -11.59 -13.41
CA PRO A 93 -10.66 -11.67 -13.83
C PRO A 93 -11.49 -10.48 -13.31
N GLY A 94 -12.18 -9.79 -14.22
CA GLY A 94 -13.05 -8.65 -13.92
C GLY A 94 -12.37 -7.29 -13.80
N VAL A 95 -11.03 -7.21 -13.79
CA VAL A 95 -10.32 -5.90 -13.70
C VAL A 95 -10.63 -5.03 -14.91
N ARG A 96 -10.48 -5.56 -16.13
CA ARG A 96 -10.82 -4.83 -17.37
C ARG A 96 -12.28 -4.43 -17.42
N ASP A 97 -13.19 -5.33 -17.06
CA ASP A 97 -14.64 -5.07 -17.08
C ASP A 97 -15.01 -3.94 -16.11
N PHE A 98 -14.38 -3.90 -14.94
CA PHE A 98 -14.61 -2.84 -13.96
C PHE A 98 -14.14 -1.47 -14.48
N PHE A 99 -12.97 -1.41 -15.11
CA PHE A 99 -12.48 -0.16 -15.72
C PHE A 99 -13.32 0.26 -16.94
N ALA A 100 -13.72 -0.68 -17.78
CA ALA A 100 -14.52 -0.44 -18.98
C ALA A 100 -15.90 0.17 -18.66
N ARG A 101 -16.49 -0.18 -17.50
CA ARG A 101 -17.72 0.47 -17.01
C ARG A 101 -17.59 1.99 -16.84
N PHE A 102 -16.38 2.45 -16.57
CA PHE A 102 -16.08 3.87 -16.41
C PHE A 102 -15.38 4.42 -17.64
N ASP A 103 -15.55 3.82 -18.82
CA ASP A 103 -14.96 4.26 -20.10
C ASP A 103 -13.42 4.38 -20.06
N ILE A 104 -12.76 3.46 -19.35
CA ILE A 104 -11.30 3.38 -19.28
C ILE A 104 -10.84 2.06 -19.88
N THR A 105 -9.97 2.14 -20.88
CA THR A 105 -9.34 0.95 -21.45
C THR A 105 -8.02 0.70 -20.75
N LEU A 106 -7.76 -0.56 -20.40
CA LEU A 106 -6.46 -0.97 -19.86
C LEU A 106 -5.57 -1.55 -20.95
N SER A 107 -4.29 -1.19 -20.95
CA SER A 107 -3.28 -1.73 -21.86
C SER A 107 -2.05 -2.20 -21.08
N PRO A 108 -1.28 -3.18 -21.58
CA PRO A 108 -0.01 -3.55 -20.98
C PRO A 108 0.91 -2.34 -20.77
N ALA A 109 1.50 -2.24 -19.58
CA ALA A 109 2.48 -1.22 -19.26
C ALA A 109 3.70 -1.36 -20.18
N PRO A 110 4.18 -0.27 -20.80
CA PRO A 110 5.41 -0.34 -21.59
C PRO A 110 6.61 -0.55 -20.66
N ASN A 111 7.68 -1.16 -21.19
CA ASN A 111 8.98 -1.09 -20.55
C ASN A 111 9.67 0.21 -21.01
N PRO A 112 9.87 1.20 -20.13
CA PRO A 112 10.46 2.47 -20.52
C PRO A 112 11.97 2.37 -20.81
N GLY A 113 12.63 1.28 -20.42
CA GLY A 113 14.07 1.09 -20.65
C GLY A 113 14.96 2.05 -19.87
N PHE A 114 14.48 2.56 -18.73
CA PHE A 114 15.26 3.43 -17.85
C PHE A 114 16.51 2.73 -17.33
N LYS A 115 17.58 3.51 -17.14
CA LYS A 115 18.84 3.03 -16.60
C LYS A 115 18.72 3.00 -15.08
N THR A 116 18.92 1.85 -14.46
CA THR A 116 18.99 1.74 -13.00
C THR A 116 20.43 1.82 -12.51
N GLU A 117 20.66 2.64 -11.50
CA GLU A 117 21.89 2.70 -10.72
C GLU A 117 21.60 2.44 -9.24
N TYR A 118 22.51 1.73 -8.58
CA TYR A 118 22.41 1.41 -7.17
C TYR A 118 23.34 2.30 -6.38
N ILE A 119 22.77 3.10 -5.49
CA ILE A 119 23.48 4.14 -4.75
C ILE A 119 23.27 3.89 -3.25
N ASP A 120 24.32 4.08 -2.46
CA ASP A 120 24.16 4.20 -1.01
C ASP A 120 23.64 5.60 -0.71
N PHE A 121 22.36 5.72 -0.36
CA PHE A 121 21.74 7.03 -0.15
C PHE A 121 22.28 7.75 1.09
N SER A 122 23.02 7.08 1.98
CA SER A 122 23.67 7.74 3.13
C SER A 122 24.94 8.49 2.75
N THR A 123 25.63 8.07 1.68
CA THR A 123 26.88 8.67 1.21
C THR A 123 26.77 9.32 -0.16
N GLY A 124 25.75 8.97 -0.94
CA GLY A 124 25.59 9.34 -2.33
C GLY A 124 26.47 8.55 -3.30
N LEU A 125 27.30 7.62 -2.82
CA LEU A 125 28.27 6.91 -3.67
C LEU A 125 27.64 5.68 -4.35
N PRO A 126 28.09 5.31 -5.56
CA PRO A 126 27.60 4.11 -6.23
C PRO A 126 28.03 2.85 -5.47
N VAL A 127 27.13 1.88 -5.36
CA VAL A 127 27.45 0.55 -4.84
C VAL A 127 28.08 -0.27 -5.96
N THR A 128 29.33 -0.71 -5.76
CA THR A 128 30.13 -1.39 -6.80
C THR A 128 30.33 -2.89 -6.57
N SER A 129 29.79 -3.44 -5.49
CA SER A 129 29.92 -4.85 -5.13
C SER A 129 28.75 -5.31 -4.24
N GLY A 130 28.53 -6.63 -4.17
CA GLY A 130 27.46 -7.24 -3.38
C GLY A 130 26.32 -7.76 -4.26
N ASN A 131 25.35 -8.41 -3.64
CA ASN A 131 24.27 -9.15 -4.29
C ASN A 131 23.54 -8.34 -5.37
N THR A 132 23.22 -7.07 -5.08
CA THR A 132 22.52 -6.20 -6.03
C THR A 132 23.32 -5.97 -7.32
N VAL A 133 24.64 -5.78 -7.20
CA VAL A 133 25.53 -5.59 -8.34
C VAL A 133 25.76 -6.90 -9.08
N ASP A 134 26.00 -7.99 -8.33
CA ASP A 134 26.24 -9.33 -8.87
C ASP A 134 25.03 -9.84 -9.66
N ALA A 135 23.81 -9.63 -9.14
CA ALA A 135 22.57 -10.00 -9.80
C ALA A 135 22.35 -9.21 -11.10
N ALA A 136 22.65 -7.90 -11.09
CA ALA A 136 22.55 -7.06 -12.28
C ALA A 136 23.56 -7.46 -13.37
N ALA A 137 24.76 -7.92 -12.97
CA ALA A 137 25.80 -8.37 -13.90
C ALA A 137 25.55 -9.79 -14.46
N ASN A 138 24.76 -10.62 -13.78
CA ASN A 138 24.53 -12.02 -14.16
C ASN A 138 23.05 -12.33 -14.41
N GLN A 139 22.58 -11.90 -15.59
CA GLN A 139 21.19 -12.10 -16.01
C GLN A 139 20.77 -13.58 -16.01
N GLN A 140 21.67 -14.51 -16.34
CA GLN A 140 21.35 -15.94 -16.35
C GLN A 140 21.07 -16.47 -14.94
N ALA A 141 21.91 -16.13 -13.96
CA ALA A 141 21.72 -16.55 -12.57
C ALA A 141 20.44 -15.94 -11.98
N MET A 142 20.17 -14.66 -12.26
CA MET A 142 18.93 -14.00 -11.86
C MET A 142 17.69 -14.71 -12.44
N GLN A 143 17.69 -15.03 -13.74
CA GLN A 143 16.56 -15.74 -14.37
C GLN A 143 16.36 -17.16 -13.81
N GLN A 144 17.46 -17.88 -13.53
CA GLN A 144 17.39 -19.19 -12.88
C GLN A 144 16.77 -19.09 -11.48
N ALA A 145 17.24 -18.14 -10.66
CA ALA A 145 16.71 -17.91 -9.32
C ALA A 145 15.23 -17.49 -9.35
N LEU A 146 14.81 -16.63 -10.28
CA LEU A 146 13.40 -16.25 -10.48
C LEU A 146 12.55 -17.44 -10.92
N GLY A 147 13.10 -18.33 -11.77
CA GLY A 147 12.44 -19.59 -12.15
C GLY A 147 12.18 -20.49 -10.94
N THR A 148 13.20 -20.69 -10.09
CA THR A 148 13.07 -21.46 -8.84
C THR A 148 12.07 -20.79 -7.88
N TYR A 149 12.17 -19.47 -7.68
CA TYR A 149 11.21 -18.71 -6.87
C TYR A 149 9.77 -18.87 -7.38
N GLY A 150 9.56 -18.76 -8.69
CA GLY A 150 8.24 -18.92 -9.31
C GLY A 150 7.63 -20.30 -9.09
N GLN A 151 8.43 -21.37 -9.18
CA GLN A 151 7.98 -22.74 -8.89
C GLN A 151 7.57 -22.91 -7.43
N LEU A 152 8.38 -22.40 -6.49
CA LEU A 152 8.07 -22.44 -5.07
C LEU A 152 6.81 -21.59 -4.75
N ALA A 153 6.71 -20.39 -5.32
CA ALA A 153 5.54 -19.53 -5.16
C ALA A 153 4.26 -20.18 -5.70
N ALA A 154 4.35 -20.93 -6.81
CA ALA A 154 3.22 -21.65 -7.38
C ALA A 154 2.76 -22.83 -6.48
N GLN A 155 3.69 -23.51 -5.80
CA GLN A 155 3.37 -24.56 -4.83
C GLN A 155 2.48 -24.04 -3.69
N TYR A 156 2.67 -22.78 -3.29
CA TYR A 156 1.93 -22.16 -2.20
C TYR A 156 0.77 -21.25 -2.65
N LEU A 157 0.44 -21.22 -3.95
CA LEU A 157 -0.50 -20.28 -4.53
C LEU A 157 -1.86 -20.25 -3.82
N ASN A 158 -2.38 -21.43 -3.45
CA ASN A 158 -3.67 -21.56 -2.77
C ASN A 158 -3.71 -20.95 -1.37
N TYR A 159 -2.53 -20.73 -0.75
CA TYR A 159 -2.42 -20.10 0.58
C TYR A 159 -2.11 -18.60 0.49
N THR A 160 -1.51 -18.16 -0.60
CA THR A 160 -0.93 -16.81 -0.71
C THR A 160 -1.66 -15.91 -1.69
N PHE A 161 -2.58 -16.43 -2.51
CA PHE A 161 -3.31 -15.63 -3.50
C PHE A 161 -4.80 -16.04 -3.57
N PRO A 162 -5.74 -15.08 -3.68
CA PRO A 162 -5.55 -13.62 -3.72
C PRO A 162 -5.27 -12.99 -2.35
N SER A 163 -5.29 -13.77 -1.28
CA SER A 163 -5.09 -13.28 0.09
C SER A 163 -4.46 -14.37 0.96
N LEU A 164 -4.13 -14.04 2.21
CA LEU A 164 -3.70 -15.02 3.21
C LEU A 164 -4.87 -15.71 3.94
N ALA A 165 -6.13 -15.46 3.54
CA ALA A 165 -7.30 -15.99 4.22
C ALA A 165 -7.42 -17.53 4.14
N GLN A 166 -6.73 -18.16 3.18
CA GLN A 166 -6.70 -19.62 3.06
C GLN A 166 -5.64 -20.29 3.95
N LEU A 167 -4.83 -19.53 4.70
CA LEU A 167 -3.92 -20.13 5.67
C LEU A 167 -4.71 -20.92 6.73
N PRO A 168 -4.23 -22.11 7.14
CA PRO A 168 -4.96 -22.95 8.08
C PRO A 168 -5.09 -22.26 9.44
N VAL A 169 -6.32 -22.25 9.97
CA VAL A 169 -6.61 -21.81 11.34
C VAL A 169 -6.63 -23.03 12.25
N GLY A 170 -5.77 -23.07 13.26
CA GLY A 170 -5.70 -24.16 14.24
C GLY A 170 -4.95 -25.42 13.80
N ALA A 171 -4.58 -25.54 12.51
CA ALA A 171 -3.62 -26.52 12.00
C ALA A 171 -2.30 -25.84 11.63
N ALA A 172 -1.21 -26.61 11.54
CA ALA A 172 0.09 -26.07 11.17
C ALA A 172 0.09 -25.55 9.72
N ALA A 173 0.51 -24.31 9.53
CA ALA A 173 0.82 -23.78 8.20
C ALA A 173 2.09 -24.45 7.64
N PRO A 174 2.26 -24.52 6.30
CA PRO A 174 3.49 -24.98 5.69
C PRO A 174 4.71 -24.24 6.28
N GLU A 175 5.73 -24.97 6.71
CA GLU A 175 6.89 -24.42 7.43
C GLU A 175 7.57 -23.29 6.64
N ASP A 176 7.73 -23.46 5.33
CA ASP A 176 8.31 -22.45 4.45
C ASP A 176 7.59 -21.10 4.51
N LEU A 177 6.26 -21.09 4.63
CA LEU A 177 5.48 -19.87 4.69
C LEU A 177 5.69 -19.10 6.00
N LEU A 178 6.17 -19.78 7.03
CA LEU A 178 6.46 -19.21 8.35
C LEU A 178 7.91 -18.71 8.48
N LEU A 179 8.81 -19.11 7.56
CA LEU A 179 10.20 -18.66 7.58
C LEU A 179 10.28 -17.14 7.36
N PRO A 180 11.19 -16.44 8.06
CA PRO A 180 11.70 -15.16 7.59
C PRO A 180 12.15 -15.28 6.14
N PHE A 181 11.83 -14.29 5.32
CA PHE A 181 12.10 -14.36 3.88
C PHE A 181 13.60 -14.50 3.59
N GLY A 182 14.47 -13.91 4.40
CA GLY A 182 15.93 -14.11 4.30
C GLY A 182 16.34 -15.58 4.46
N ASP A 183 15.71 -16.31 5.38
CA ASP A 183 15.98 -17.75 5.59
C ASP A 183 15.44 -18.57 4.42
N PHE A 184 14.28 -18.19 3.86
CA PHE A 184 13.73 -18.80 2.65
C PHE A 184 14.65 -18.58 1.44
N VAL A 185 15.17 -17.36 1.27
CA VAL A 185 16.14 -17.02 0.23
C VAL A 185 17.41 -17.86 0.37
N GLN A 186 17.93 -18.01 1.59
CA GLN A 186 19.12 -18.84 1.84
C GLN A 186 18.84 -20.32 1.57
N LYS A 187 17.71 -20.85 2.06
CA LYS A 187 17.31 -22.25 1.92
C LYS A 187 17.25 -22.71 0.46
N TYR A 188 16.77 -21.83 -0.43
CA TYR A 188 16.54 -22.15 -1.84
C TYR A 188 17.51 -21.47 -2.81
N ASN A 189 18.57 -20.83 -2.30
CA ASN A 189 19.59 -20.15 -3.10
C ASN A 189 19.00 -19.11 -4.08
N LEU A 190 18.16 -18.20 -3.56
CA LEU A 190 17.39 -17.22 -4.33
C LEU A 190 17.99 -15.81 -4.35
N GLN A 191 19.23 -15.63 -3.88
CA GLN A 191 19.86 -14.33 -3.66
C GLN A 191 19.84 -13.45 -4.93
N ALA A 192 20.11 -14.06 -6.09
CA ALA A 192 20.09 -13.38 -7.39
C ALA A 192 18.70 -12.90 -7.84
N ALA A 193 17.61 -13.42 -7.26
CA ALA A 193 16.24 -12.95 -7.53
C ALA A 193 15.80 -11.81 -6.60
N VAL A 194 16.50 -11.60 -5.48
CA VAL A 194 16.09 -10.65 -4.43
C VAL A 194 15.93 -9.22 -4.94
N PRO A 195 16.83 -8.64 -5.76
CA PRO A 195 16.64 -7.27 -6.24
C PRO A 195 15.35 -7.11 -7.05
N THR A 196 15.01 -8.09 -7.90
CA THR A 196 13.75 -8.08 -8.65
C THR A 196 12.55 -8.24 -7.73
N ILE A 197 12.57 -9.21 -6.81
CA ILE A 197 11.46 -9.43 -5.86
C ILE A 197 11.23 -8.19 -5.01
N TRP A 198 12.30 -7.61 -4.47
CA TRP A 198 12.22 -6.43 -3.63
C TRP A 198 11.58 -5.25 -4.36
N GLY A 199 11.88 -5.06 -5.65
CA GLY A 199 11.25 -4.04 -6.51
C GLY A 199 9.72 -4.09 -6.58
N PHE A 200 9.10 -5.22 -6.24
CA PHE A 200 7.64 -5.40 -6.25
C PHE A 200 7.02 -5.62 -4.86
N VAL A 201 7.83 -5.93 -3.85
CA VAL A 201 7.34 -6.05 -2.47
C VAL A 201 7.29 -4.65 -1.87
N ASN A 202 6.09 -4.07 -1.87
CA ASN A 202 5.89 -2.68 -1.53
C ASN A 202 5.82 -2.50 0.00
N TYR A 203 6.63 -1.57 0.52
CA TYR A 203 6.55 -1.03 1.89
C TYR A 203 6.63 -2.06 3.04
N ALA A 204 7.28 -3.21 2.82
CA ALA A 204 7.41 -4.28 3.80
C ALA A 204 8.43 -4.03 4.94
N GLY A 205 9.04 -2.83 5.03
CA GLY A 205 10.03 -2.53 6.07
C GLY A 205 11.33 -3.32 5.88
N ASP A 206 11.71 -4.11 6.90
CA ASP A 206 12.82 -5.07 6.83
C ASP A 206 12.37 -6.36 6.13
N VAL A 207 12.44 -6.33 4.79
CA VAL A 207 11.89 -7.38 3.92
C VAL A 207 12.44 -8.77 4.22
N LEU A 208 13.68 -8.88 4.71
CA LEU A 208 14.30 -10.18 5.00
C LEU A 208 13.76 -10.80 6.29
N ARG A 209 13.18 -9.99 7.18
CA ARG A 209 12.58 -10.44 8.45
C ARG A 209 11.08 -10.70 8.34
N GLU A 210 10.44 -10.23 7.27
CA GLU A 210 9.04 -10.53 7.01
C GLU A 210 8.83 -12.01 6.75
N THR A 211 7.65 -12.53 7.12
CA THR A 211 7.34 -13.94 6.84
C THR A 211 7.14 -14.15 5.34
N THR A 212 7.63 -15.28 4.84
CA THR A 212 7.56 -15.64 3.42
C THR A 212 6.13 -15.62 2.88
N ALA A 213 5.13 -15.94 3.71
CA ALA A 213 3.71 -15.81 3.35
C ALA A 213 3.35 -14.40 2.85
N TYR A 214 3.76 -13.33 3.56
CA TYR A 214 3.47 -11.96 3.14
C TYR A 214 4.20 -11.58 1.85
N ILE A 215 5.46 -12.02 1.70
CA ILE A 215 6.24 -11.77 0.48
C ILE A 215 5.59 -12.44 -0.73
N LEU A 216 5.19 -13.71 -0.60
CA LEU A 216 4.51 -14.44 -1.67
C LEU A 216 3.09 -13.93 -1.94
N ASN A 217 2.43 -13.30 -0.96
CA ASN A 217 1.15 -12.63 -1.19
C ASN A 217 1.31 -11.35 -2.00
N GLN A 218 2.34 -10.54 -1.71
CA GLN A 218 2.62 -9.31 -2.46
C GLN A 218 3.23 -9.58 -3.85
N PHE A 219 4.13 -10.55 -3.97
CA PHE A 219 4.82 -10.86 -5.22
C PHE A 219 5.00 -12.36 -5.48
N GLY A 220 3.90 -13.12 -5.48
CA GLY A 220 3.91 -14.55 -5.80
C GLY A 220 3.93 -14.89 -7.30
N ALA A 221 3.63 -16.16 -7.63
CA ALA A 221 3.68 -16.68 -9.00
C ALA A 221 2.81 -15.90 -10.01
N VAL A 222 1.64 -15.42 -9.59
CA VAL A 222 0.74 -14.62 -10.45
C VAL A 222 1.39 -13.29 -10.83
N HIS A 223 1.98 -12.59 -9.85
CA HIS A 223 2.64 -11.30 -10.06
C HIS A 223 3.91 -11.46 -10.91
N LEU A 224 4.70 -12.49 -10.65
CA LEU A 224 5.89 -12.82 -11.44
C LEU A 224 5.50 -13.10 -12.91
N ASN A 225 4.48 -13.92 -13.13
CA ASN A 225 3.98 -14.22 -14.47
C ASN A 225 3.46 -12.96 -15.18
N ALA A 226 2.71 -12.11 -14.49
CA ALA A 226 2.21 -10.86 -15.04
C ALA A 226 3.35 -9.90 -15.41
N THR A 227 4.38 -9.79 -14.58
CA THR A 227 5.57 -8.98 -14.86
C THR A 227 6.29 -9.48 -16.11
N ALA A 228 6.44 -10.79 -16.27
CA ALA A 228 7.13 -11.38 -17.42
C ALA A 228 6.32 -11.35 -18.73
N ASN A 229 4.98 -11.34 -18.66
CA ASN A 229 4.10 -11.55 -19.82
C ASN A 229 3.13 -10.38 -20.09
N GLY A 230 3.46 -9.16 -19.66
CA GLY A 230 2.65 -7.96 -19.96
C GLY A 230 1.30 -7.90 -19.24
N GLY A 231 1.19 -8.56 -18.09
CA GLY A 231 0.00 -8.55 -17.21
C GLY A 231 -0.02 -7.42 -16.18
N LEU A 232 0.89 -6.44 -16.28
CA LEU A 232 0.81 -5.17 -15.55
C LEU A 232 0.15 -4.15 -16.49
N LEU A 233 -0.93 -3.52 -16.04
CA LEU A 233 -1.83 -2.74 -16.89
C LEU A 233 -1.86 -1.27 -16.48
N LEU A 234 -1.88 -0.38 -17.47
CA LEU A 234 -2.10 1.05 -17.30
C LEU A 234 -3.42 1.46 -17.95
N PRO A 235 -4.12 2.46 -17.40
CA PRO A 235 -5.25 3.07 -18.09
C PRO A 235 -4.78 3.91 -19.27
N ASP A 236 -5.55 3.90 -20.35
CA ASP A 236 -5.38 4.75 -21.53
C ASP A 236 -5.42 6.25 -21.20
N THR A 237 -6.06 6.61 -20.09
CA THR A 237 -6.08 7.98 -19.56
C THR A 237 -4.71 8.45 -19.03
N LEU A 238 -3.77 7.52 -18.77
CA LEU A 238 -2.49 7.80 -18.08
C LEU A 238 -2.70 8.62 -16.80
N ASN A 239 -3.75 8.26 -16.06
CA ASN A 239 -4.18 8.91 -14.83
C ASN A 239 -5.02 7.92 -14.03
N ASN A 240 -4.43 7.29 -13.01
CA ASN A 240 -5.13 6.28 -12.21
C ASN A 240 -6.28 6.86 -11.38
N SER A 241 -6.24 8.16 -11.05
CA SER A 241 -7.32 8.86 -10.33
C SER A 241 -8.59 9.02 -11.18
N ALA A 242 -8.51 8.85 -12.51
CA ALA A 242 -9.65 8.95 -13.41
C ALA A 242 -10.76 7.93 -13.08
N LEU A 243 -10.38 6.69 -12.76
CA LEU A 243 -11.33 5.65 -12.35
C LEU A 243 -12.17 6.10 -11.16
N TYR A 244 -11.51 6.63 -10.14
CA TYR A 244 -12.14 7.00 -8.87
C TYR A 244 -12.99 8.25 -8.98
N SER A 245 -12.58 9.21 -9.81
CA SER A 245 -13.39 10.40 -10.10
C SER A 245 -14.69 10.04 -10.84
N ARG A 246 -14.60 9.11 -11.80
CA ARG A 246 -15.77 8.61 -12.54
C ARG A 246 -16.67 7.73 -11.66
N ALA A 247 -16.08 6.89 -10.80
CA ALA A 247 -16.81 6.11 -9.81
C ALA A 247 -17.53 7.00 -8.78
N ALA A 248 -16.88 8.06 -8.29
CA ALA A 248 -17.51 9.05 -7.42
C ALA A 248 -18.73 9.70 -8.08
N SER A 249 -18.59 10.11 -9.35
CA SER A 249 -19.70 10.68 -10.13
C SER A 249 -20.85 9.69 -10.33
N HIS A 250 -20.54 8.41 -10.54
CA HIS A 250 -21.54 7.34 -10.63
C HIS A 250 -22.27 7.09 -9.30
N LEU A 251 -21.55 7.16 -8.17
CA LEU A 251 -22.12 6.96 -6.84
C LEU A 251 -22.92 8.19 -6.36
N GLY A 252 -22.56 9.40 -6.79
CA GLY A 252 -23.26 10.64 -6.42
C GLY A 252 -23.41 10.80 -4.90
N ASP A 253 -24.65 11.03 -4.44
CA ASP A 253 -24.99 11.23 -3.03
C ASP A 253 -24.80 9.98 -2.13
N SER A 254 -24.35 8.85 -2.71
CA SER A 254 -23.91 7.68 -1.96
C SER A 254 -22.47 7.78 -1.44
N VAL A 255 -21.82 8.95 -1.55
CA VAL A 255 -20.51 9.20 -0.93
C VAL A 255 -20.58 10.44 -0.04
N LEU A 256 -20.12 10.28 1.20
CA LEU A 256 -19.92 11.35 2.15
C LEU A 256 -18.42 11.62 2.28
N PHE A 257 -17.95 12.61 1.53
CA PHE A 257 -16.55 13.06 1.52
C PHE A 257 -16.19 13.87 2.76
N SER A 258 -14.90 14.07 2.99
CA SER A 258 -14.35 14.86 4.08
C SER A 258 -14.97 14.51 5.43
N SER A 259 -15.19 13.21 5.67
CA SER A 259 -15.98 12.73 6.79
C SER A 259 -15.37 11.51 7.46
N THR A 260 -15.44 11.49 8.78
CA THR A 260 -14.96 10.38 9.60
C THR A 260 -16.03 9.85 10.53
N VAL A 261 -16.05 8.55 10.78
CA VAL A 261 -16.90 7.97 11.82
C VAL A 261 -16.37 8.40 13.19
N THR A 262 -17.24 8.98 14.01
CA THR A 262 -16.90 9.42 15.37
C THR A 262 -17.60 8.59 16.44
N PHE A 263 -18.65 7.86 16.07
CA PHE A 263 -19.37 6.96 16.97
C PHE A 263 -20.04 5.82 16.17
N ALA A 264 -20.14 4.66 16.78
CA ALA A 264 -20.89 3.52 16.27
C ALA A 264 -21.63 2.80 17.41
N ASP A 265 -22.86 2.39 17.11
CA ASP A 265 -23.61 1.39 17.86
C ASP A 265 -23.93 0.23 16.92
N ARG A 266 -23.53 -0.98 17.30
CA ARG A 266 -23.60 -2.18 16.46
C ARG A 266 -24.35 -3.27 17.23
N THR A 267 -25.39 -3.79 16.60
CA THR A 267 -26.14 -4.95 17.08
C THR A 267 -26.11 -6.06 16.03
N ASP A 268 -26.64 -7.24 16.36
CA ASP A 268 -26.71 -8.37 15.43
C ASP A 268 -27.51 -8.08 14.14
N THR A 269 -28.38 -7.07 14.17
CA THR A 269 -29.33 -6.78 13.09
C THR A 269 -29.23 -5.37 12.52
N ALA A 270 -28.49 -4.46 13.16
CA ALA A 270 -28.40 -3.07 12.76
C ALA A 270 -27.06 -2.41 13.13
N VAL A 271 -26.72 -1.38 12.36
CA VAL A 271 -25.56 -0.51 12.57
C VAL A 271 -26.04 0.93 12.57
N THR A 272 -25.72 1.69 13.61
CA THR A 272 -25.97 3.12 13.68
C THR A 272 -24.64 3.84 13.86
N LEU A 273 -24.28 4.72 12.93
CA LEU A 273 -23.04 5.50 12.97
C LEU A 273 -23.33 6.99 13.05
N ILE A 274 -22.40 7.74 13.64
CA ILE A 274 -22.29 9.18 13.42
C ILE A 274 -21.05 9.42 12.57
N ALA A 275 -21.26 10.01 11.39
CA ALA A 275 -20.18 10.53 10.55
C ALA A 275 -20.12 12.04 10.70
N THR A 276 -18.96 12.59 11.03
CA THR A 276 -18.77 14.04 11.17
C THR A 276 -17.94 14.55 10.00
N THR A 277 -18.48 15.53 9.28
CA THR A 277 -17.75 16.23 8.21
C THR A 277 -16.66 17.13 8.79
N THR A 278 -15.66 17.51 8.01
CA THR A 278 -14.65 18.51 8.41
C THR A 278 -15.26 19.88 8.75
N SER A 279 -16.46 20.19 8.24
CA SER A 279 -17.24 21.38 8.64
C SER A 279 -17.92 21.24 10.01
N GLY A 280 -17.81 20.08 10.67
CA GLY A 280 -18.40 19.80 11.97
C GLY A 280 -19.89 19.44 11.94
N CYS A 281 -20.46 19.16 10.77
CA CYS A 281 -21.87 18.80 10.64
C CYS A 281 -22.04 17.27 10.77
N PRO A 282 -22.61 16.75 11.87
CA PRO A 282 -22.76 15.32 12.05
C PRO A 282 -23.95 14.79 11.22
N LYS A 283 -23.76 13.62 10.60
CA LYS A 283 -24.81 12.84 9.94
C LYS A 283 -25.05 11.55 10.71
N LEU A 284 -26.33 11.25 10.97
CA LEU A 284 -26.75 9.98 11.56
C LEU A 284 -26.98 8.97 10.44
N ILE A 285 -26.21 7.90 10.43
CA ILE A 285 -26.31 6.85 9.43
C ILE A 285 -26.90 5.61 10.09
N LYS A 286 -28.00 5.09 9.53
CA LYS A 286 -28.59 3.81 9.93
C LYS A 286 -28.46 2.82 8.79
N ALA A 287 -27.88 1.67 9.08
CA ALA A 287 -27.65 0.62 8.09
C ALA A 287 -27.90 -0.78 8.66
N LYS A 288 -28.05 -1.76 7.75
CA LYS A 288 -28.20 -3.19 8.13
C LYS A 288 -26.85 -3.88 8.25
N LYS A 289 -25.84 -3.41 7.52
CA LYS A 289 -24.49 -3.98 7.48
C LYS A 289 -23.43 -2.88 7.47
N LEU A 290 -22.30 -3.18 8.10
CA LEU A 290 -21.07 -2.39 8.09
C LEU A 290 -20.02 -3.13 7.27
N LEU A 291 -19.39 -2.44 6.32
CA LEU A 291 -18.19 -2.91 5.64
C LEU A 291 -17.02 -1.97 5.98
N VAL A 292 -15.97 -2.51 6.58
CA VAL A 292 -14.78 -1.75 6.97
C VAL A 292 -13.69 -1.96 5.94
N THR A 293 -13.25 -0.88 5.30
CA THR A 293 -12.17 -0.90 4.28
C THR A 293 -11.01 0.03 4.61
N ILE A 294 -11.04 0.62 5.79
CA ILE A 294 -9.91 1.36 6.39
C ILE A 294 -8.92 0.39 7.06
N PRO A 295 -7.67 0.81 7.32
CA PRO A 295 -6.69 -0.01 8.02
C PRO A 295 -7.24 -0.49 9.39
N PRO A 296 -7.12 -1.79 9.72
CA PRO A 296 -7.68 -2.38 10.93
C PRO A 296 -6.79 -2.12 12.17
N LEU A 297 -6.38 -0.88 12.36
CA LEU A 297 -5.58 -0.44 13.51
C LEU A 297 -6.50 -0.10 14.69
N PRO A 298 -6.12 -0.39 15.95
CA PRO A 298 -6.94 -0.04 17.12
C PRO A 298 -7.38 1.43 17.16
N SER A 299 -6.50 2.36 16.78
CA SER A 299 -6.83 3.80 16.70
C SER A 299 -7.89 4.10 15.63
N SER A 300 -7.76 3.50 14.44
CA SER A 300 -8.71 3.67 13.32
C SER A 300 -10.06 3.02 13.59
N LEU A 301 -10.07 1.92 14.35
CA LEU A 301 -11.27 1.16 14.67
C LEU A 301 -11.97 1.66 15.94
N ALA A 302 -11.31 2.43 16.79
CA ALA A 302 -11.89 2.89 18.07
C ALA A 302 -13.30 3.51 17.93
N PRO A 303 -13.61 4.36 16.93
CA PRO A 303 -14.95 4.90 16.74
C PRO A 303 -16.01 3.85 16.39
N LEU A 304 -15.61 2.67 15.91
CA LEU A 304 -16.48 1.54 15.63
C LEU A 304 -16.82 0.70 16.88
N ALA A 305 -16.24 1.05 18.04
CA ALA A 305 -16.42 0.36 19.30
C ALA A 305 -16.18 -1.16 19.20
N PRO A 306 -14.96 -1.60 18.81
CA PRO A 306 -14.62 -3.02 18.76
C PRO A 306 -14.78 -3.67 20.14
N ASP A 307 -15.33 -4.88 20.18
CA ASP A 307 -15.40 -5.66 21.40
C ASP A 307 -14.02 -6.22 21.80
N ALA A 308 -13.95 -6.89 22.95
CA ALA A 308 -12.69 -7.47 23.44
C ALA A 308 -12.10 -8.54 22.51
N THR A 309 -12.96 -9.28 21.79
CA THR A 309 -12.54 -10.33 20.85
C THR A 309 -11.94 -9.71 19.59
N GLU A 310 -12.62 -8.72 19.01
CA GLU A 310 -12.15 -7.94 17.86
C GLU A 310 -10.81 -7.27 18.20
N LEU A 311 -10.74 -6.60 19.36
CA LEU A 311 -9.53 -5.90 19.77
C LEU A 311 -8.35 -6.86 19.98
N ALA A 312 -8.57 -8.05 20.56
CA ALA A 312 -7.52 -9.05 20.76
C ALA A 312 -6.87 -9.55 19.46
N VAL A 313 -7.60 -9.48 18.34
CA VAL A 313 -7.07 -9.73 17.00
C VAL A 313 -6.36 -8.48 16.49
N PHE A 314 -7.03 -7.33 16.52
CA PHE A 314 -6.52 -6.14 15.84
C PHE A 314 -5.30 -5.48 16.50
N THR A 315 -5.06 -5.72 17.80
CA THR A 315 -3.84 -5.23 18.48
C THR A 315 -2.57 -5.98 18.08
N ARG A 316 -2.68 -7.08 17.32
CA ARG A 316 -1.52 -7.87 16.87
C ARG A 316 -0.93 -7.39 15.55
N TRP A 317 -1.65 -6.53 14.82
CA TRP A 317 -1.16 -5.99 13.56
C TRP A 317 0.01 -5.04 13.82
N ILE A 318 1.10 -5.30 13.11
CA ILE A 318 2.17 -4.34 12.90
C ILE A 318 1.96 -3.68 11.53
N HIS A 319 2.42 -2.45 11.39
CA HIS A 319 2.31 -1.70 10.14
C HIS A 319 3.59 -0.92 9.91
N GLN A 320 3.83 -0.55 8.66
CA GLN A 320 4.85 0.41 8.28
C GLN A 320 4.17 1.70 7.85
N SER A 321 4.91 2.80 7.91
CA SER A 321 4.52 4.03 7.24
C SER A 321 5.06 4.01 5.80
N ALA A 322 4.22 4.38 4.85
CA ALA A 322 4.58 4.49 3.44
C ALA A 322 4.38 5.92 2.98
N TYR A 323 5.41 6.51 2.37
CA TYR A 323 5.31 7.83 1.76
C TYR A 323 5.75 7.77 0.31
N VAL A 324 4.97 8.41 -0.54
CA VAL A 324 5.29 8.61 -1.95
C VAL A 324 5.39 10.11 -2.23
N GLY A 325 6.21 10.48 -3.20
CA GLY A 325 6.40 11.88 -3.54
C GLY A 325 6.82 12.10 -4.99
N VAL A 326 6.61 13.33 -5.44
CA VAL A 326 7.16 13.85 -6.69
C VAL A 326 8.29 14.81 -6.35
N LEU A 327 9.42 14.65 -7.02
CA LEU A 327 10.59 15.51 -6.93
C LEU A 327 10.76 16.25 -8.24
N ALA A 328 11.13 17.53 -8.14
CA ALA A 328 11.45 18.39 -9.28
C ALA A 328 12.78 19.08 -9.01
N ALA A 329 13.41 19.61 -10.06
CA ALA A 329 14.69 20.33 -9.96
C ALA A 329 15.79 19.52 -9.26
N THR A 330 15.83 18.21 -9.51
CA THR A 330 16.79 17.27 -8.91
C THR A 330 18.20 17.40 -9.50
N GLY A 331 18.32 17.91 -10.73
CA GLY A 331 19.58 17.91 -11.48
C GLY A 331 19.94 16.55 -12.10
N LEU A 332 19.13 15.51 -11.86
CA LEU A 332 19.32 14.19 -12.43
C LEU A 332 18.94 14.15 -13.92
N PRO A 333 19.60 13.32 -14.74
CA PRO A 333 19.26 13.14 -16.15
C PRO A 333 18.00 12.28 -16.32
N ASP A 334 17.12 12.70 -17.23
CA ASP A 334 15.89 11.96 -17.56
C ASP A 334 16.17 10.48 -17.89
N GLY A 335 15.30 9.58 -17.41
CA GLY A 335 15.42 8.15 -17.63
C GLY A 335 16.45 7.43 -16.75
N LEU A 336 16.93 8.08 -15.69
CA LEU A 336 17.74 7.48 -14.63
C LEU A 336 16.87 7.07 -13.43
N ASP A 337 17.03 5.83 -12.97
CA ASP A 337 16.46 5.32 -11.74
C ASP A 337 17.58 5.13 -10.71
N LEU A 338 17.47 5.78 -9.55
CA LEU A 338 18.37 5.58 -8.42
C LEU A 338 17.67 4.70 -7.39
N VAL A 339 18.26 3.54 -7.08
CA VAL A 339 17.74 2.59 -6.10
C VAL A 339 18.69 2.52 -4.91
N ASN A 340 18.16 2.68 -3.71
CA ASN A 340 18.98 2.64 -2.50
C ASN A 340 19.50 1.21 -2.24
N ALA A 341 20.80 1.10 -1.94
CA ALA A 341 21.44 -0.15 -1.59
C ALA A 341 22.49 0.06 -0.50
N VAL A 342 22.58 -0.88 0.45
CA VAL A 342 23.58 -0.81 1.53
C VAL A 342 24.95 -1.25 1.00
N PRO A 343 26.05 -0.50 1.22
CA PRO A 343 27.37 -0.79 0.64
C PRO A 343 28.14 -1.85 1.45
N ASP A 344 27.58 -3.05 1.60
CA ASP A 344 28.20 -4.18 2.29
C ASP A 344 28.54 -5.32 1.32
N ALA A 345 29.83 -5.57 1.15
CA ALA A 345 30.36 -6.61 0.27
C ALA A 345 30.57 -7.96 0.98
N SER A 346 30.15 -8.08 2.24
CA SER A 346 30.32 -9.31 3.02
C SER A 346 29.56 -10.47 2.36
N PRO A 347 30.15 -11.70 2.31
CA PRO A 347 29.49 -12.85 1.71
C PRO A 347 28.11 -13.12 2.31
N GLY A 348 27.10 -13.24 1.45
CA GLY A 348 25.72 -13.54 1.85
C GLY A 348 24.86 -12.33 2.23
N VAL A 349 25.40 -11.11 2.20
CA VAL A 349 24.60 -9.88 2.40
C VAL A 349 23.83 -9.54 1.12
N LEU A 350 22.56 -9.17 1.28
CA LEU A 350 21.63 -8.91 0.17
C LEU A 350 21.51 -7.43 -0.20
N ASN A 351 22.27 -6.55 0.46
CA ASN A 351 22.37 -5.11 0.17
C ASN A 351 21.05 -4.33 0.28
N LEU A 352 20.07 -4.83 1.03
CA LEU A 352 18.79 -4.15 1.25
C LEU A 352 18.85 -3.18 2.43
N PRO A 353 18.27 -1.97 2.31
CA PRO A 353 18.10 -1.05 3.44
C PRO A 353 16.99 -1.53 4.40
N GLY A 354 16.86 -0.84 5.54
CA GLY A 354 15.77 -1.07 6.50
C GLY A 354 16.04 -2.12 7.57
N ALA A 355 17.26 -2.66 7.63
CA ALA A 355 17.66 -3.62 8.66
C ALA A 355 17.30 -3.13 10.07
N GLY A 356 16.67 -3.99 10.86
CA GLY A 356 16.24 -3.65 12.23
C GLY A 356 15.04 -2.71 12.29
N GLY A 357 14.30 -2.53 11.18
CA GLY A 357 13.11 -1.68 11.10
C GLY A 357 13.43 -0.20 10.93
N ALA A 358 14.64 0.15 10.49
CA ALA A 358 15.01 1.53 10.21
C ALA A 358 14.19 2.10 9.04
N SER A 359 13.81 3.37 9.13
CA SER A 359 13.20 4.09 8.01
C SER A 359 14.26 4.38 6.92
N TYR A 360 13.87 4.30 5.66
CA TYR A 360 14.76 4.54 4.52
C TYR A 360 14.01 5.10 3.32
N VAL A 361 14.72 5.90 2.52
CA VAL A 361 14.30 6.20 1.15
C VAL A 361 14.59 4.96 0.32
N TRP A 362 13.58 4.41 -0.34
CA TRP A 362 13.71 3.23 -1.16
C TRP A 362 14.38 3.58 -2.50
N ASN A 363 13.90 4.63 -3.16
CA ASN A 363 14.38 5.00 -4.49
C ASN A 363 14.02 6.45 -4.86
N ILE A 364 14.71 6.96 -5.89
CA ILE A 364 14.40 8.18 -6.64
C ILE A 364 14.40 7.77 -8.12
N ILE A 365 13.23 7.60 -8.71
CA ILE A 365 13.06 6.97 -10.02
C ILE A 365 12.46 7.92 -11.04
N ALA A 366 12.85 7.76 -12.30
CA ALA A 366 12.32 8.53 -13.40
C ALA A 366 10.80 8.38 -13.49
N SER A 367 10.13 9.51 -13.72
CA SER A 367 8.68 9.57 -13.77
C SER A 367 8.11 9.40 -15.19
N GLY A 368 8.99 9.50 -16.21
CA GLY A 368 8.61 9.61 -17.61
C GLY A 368 8.30 11.06 -18.05
N PHE A 369 8.25 12.00 -17.10
CA PHE A 369 8.17 13.44 -17.39
C PHE A 369 9.54 14.08 -17.23
N PRO A 370 9.96 14.94 -18.18
CA PRO A 370 11.23 15.65 -18.09
C PRO A 370 11.39 16.43 -16.79
N GLY A 371 12.50 16.19 -16.09
CA GLY A 371 12.86 16.88 -14.84
C GLY A 371 12.01 16.53 -13.62
N LEU A 372 11.11 15.54 -13.72
CA LEU A 372 10.30 15.04 -12.60
C LEU A 372 10.67 13.60 -12.25
N TYR A 373 10.78 13.34 -10.95
CA TYR A 373 11.07 12.03 -10.39
C TYR A 373 9.99 11.63 -9.38
N ARG A 374 9.86 10.33 -9.17
CA ARG A 374 9.09 9.78 -8.05
C ARG A 374 10.03 9.30 -6.97
N THR A 375 9.59 9.34 -5.74
CA THR A 375 10.33 8.74 -4.62
C THR A 375 9.39 7.99 -3.70
N ASN A 376 9.93 6.94 -3.10
CA ASN A 376 9.23 6.09 -2.15
C ASN A 376 10.05 6.04 -0.86
N VAL A 377 9.39 6.22 0.29
CA VAL A 377 10.00 6.09 1.62
C VAL A 377 9.26 5.02 2.39
N VAL A 378 10.01 4.10 2.95
CA VAL A 378 9.53 3.07 3.87
C VAL A 378 9.92 3.49 5.27
N GLY A 379 8.96 3.60 6.16
CA GLY A 379 9.16 4.13 7.50
C GLY A 379 8.64 3.23 8.59
N ALA A 380 9.26 3.36 9.77
CA ALA A 380 8.70 2.84 11.01
C ALA A 380 7.27 3.39 11.27
N PRO A 381 6.46 2.70 12.11
CA PRO A 381 5.09 3.12 12.45
C PRO A 381 4.92 4.59 12.88
N ASP A 382 5.95 5.18 13.48
CA ASP A 382 5.92 6.53 14.03
C ASP A 382 6.48 7.61 13.08
N LEU A 383 7.03 7.22 11.92
CA LEU A 383 7.54 8.15 10.93
C LEU A 383 6.42 9.08 10.45
N ARG A 384 6.66 10.39 10.48
CA ARG A 384 5.74 11.45 10.04
C ARG A 384 6.14 12.01 8.67
N PRO A 385 5.22 12.70 7.95
CA PRO A 385 5.50 13.26 6.63
C PRO A 385 6.75 14.17 6.59
N GLU A 386 7.00 14.95 7.64
CA GLU A 386 8.15 15.84 7.77
C GLU A 386 9.46 15.04 7.82
N GLY A 387 9.45 13.93 8.56
CA GLY A 387 10.60 13.01 8.64
C GLY A 387 10.86 12.31 7.32
N ALA A 388 9.82 11.88 6.61
CA ALA A 388 9.97 11.30 5.27
C ALA A 388 10.56 12.31 4.27
N ARG A 389 10.10 13.57 4.30
CA ARG A 389 10.70 14.65 3.51
C ARG A 389 12.17 14.91 3.86
N ALA A 390 12.52 14.87 5.15
CA ALA A 390 13.90 15.04 5.60
C ALA A 390 14.80 13.91 5.07
N LEU A 391 14.37 12.65 5.16
CA LEU A 391 15.11 11.50 4.62
C LEU A 391 15.38 11.65 3.11
N VAL A 392 14.38 12.09 2.34
CA VAL A 392 14.54 12.32 0.90
C VAL A 392 15.51 13.48 0.63
N ALA A 393 15.41 14.58 1.38
CA ALA A 393 16.31 15.72 1.23
C ALA A 393 17.76 15.35 1.58
N GLU A 394 17.97 14.58 2.64
CA GLU A 394 19.29 14.07 3.04
C GLU A 394 19.90 13.18 1.95
N ALA A 395 19.13 12.23 1.43
CA ALA A 395 19.57 11.36 0.34
C ALA A 395 19.94 12.15 -0.92
N ALA A 396 19.07 13.09 -1.35
CA ALA A 396 19.32 13.92 -2.52
C ALA A 396 20.56 14.80 -2.35
N ASN A 397 20.78 15.37 -1.16
CA ASN A 397 21.96 16.17 -0.86
C ASN A 397 23.24 15.33 -0.86
N ALA A 398 23.20 14.10 -0.33
CA ALA A 398 24.34 13.19 -0.35
C ALA A 398 24.73 12.81 -1.79
N ILE A 399 23.75 12.47 -2.63
CA ILE A 399 23.94 12.19 -4.08
C ILE A 399 24.56 13.40 -4.78
N ALA A 400 23.98 14.59 -4.60
CA ALA A 400 24.50 15.81 -5.20
C ALA A 400 25.93 16.15 -4.74
N ALA A 401 26.25 15.92 -3.46
CA ALA A 401 27.59 16.15 -2.91
C ALA A 401 28.63 15.14 -3.44
N ALA A 402 28.21 13.90 -3.71
CA ALA A 402 29.04 12.87 -4.33
C ALA A 402 29.24 13.11 -5.84
N GLY A 403 28.38 13.91 -6.47
CA GLY A 403 28.42 14.19 -7.91
C GLY A 403 27.96 13.00 -8.76
N THR A 404 27.06 12.19 -8.22
CA THR A 404 26.53 10.96 -8.80
C THR A 404 25.18 11.14 -9.47
#